data_AF-A0A099MEN5-F1
#
_entry.id   AF-A0A099MEN5-F1
#
_cell.length_a   1.000
_cell.length_b   1.000
_cell.length_c   1.000
_cell.angle_alpha   90.00
_cell.angle_beta   90.00
_cell.angle_gamma   90.00
#
_symmetry.space_group_name_H-M   'P 1'
#
loop_
_entity.id
_entity.type
_entity.pdbx_description
1 polymer ?
#
loop_
_entity_poly.entity_id
_entity_poly.type
_entity_poly.pdbx_seq_one_letter_code
_entity_poly.pdbx_strand_id
1 'polypeptide(L)'
;MAKKVEAYIKLQVAAGMANPSPPVGPALGQRGVNIMEFCKAFNAKTESMEKGLPVPVVITVYSDRSFTFVTKTSPAAVLLKKAAGIKSGSGRPNTEKVGTVTDAQIQEIAEAKAADMTGADIEAMKRSIAGTARSMGLVVEG
;
A
#
# COMPACT_ATOMS: atom_id res chain seq x y z
N MET A 1 -6.47 10.45 26.95
CA MET A 1 -5.69 11.69 26.93
C MET A 1 -4.78 11.65 25.71
N ALA A 2 -4.99 12.53 24.73
CA ALA A 2 -4.29 12.47 23.45
C ALA A 2 -2.85 12.98 23.61
N LYS A 3 -1.86 12.12 23.41
CA LYS A 3 -0.46 12.52 23.35
C LYS A 3 -0.29 13.55 22.23
N LYS A 4 0.45 14.64 22.49
CA LYS A 4 0.73 15.66 21.46
C LYS A 4 1.48 15.02 20.30
N VAL A 5 0.88 15.08 19.11
CA VAL A 5 1.51 14.64 17.86
C VAL A 5 2.50 15.71 17.45
N GLU A 6 3.75 15.30 17.25
CA GLU A 6 4.83 16.19 16.82
C GLU A 6 4.94 16.22 15.29
N ALA A 7 4.80 15.05 14.64
CA ALA A 7 4.85 14.95 13.19
C ALA A 7 4.13 13.70 12.66
N TYR A 8 3.64 13.81 11.42
CA TYR A 8 3.20 12.67 10.61
C TYR A 8 4.24 12.39 9.52
N ILE A 9 4.72 11.16 9.45
CA ILE A 9 5.64 10.69 8.42
C ILE A 9 4.88 9.68 7.55
N LYS A 10 4.81 9.94 6.25
CA LYS A 10 4.23 9.02 5.27
C LYS A 10 5.36 8.39 4.49
N LEU A 11 5.52 7.07 4.62
CA LEU A 11 6.57 6.30 3.96
C LEU A 11 5.95 5.13 3.21
N GLN A 12 6.62 4.70 2.14
CA GLN A 12 6.25 3.50 1.40
C GLN A 12 7.37 2.47 1.59
N VAL A 13 7.03 1.31 2.12
CA VAL A 13 8.01 0.27 2.49
C VAL A 13 7.57 -1.06 1.88
N ALA A 14 8.50 -1.83 1.33
CA ALA A 14 8.20 -3.16 0.80
C ALA A 14 7.85 -4.12 1.95
N ALA A 15 6.69 -4.78 1.86
CA ALA A 15 6.22 -5.78 2.81
C ALA A 15 7.25 -6.91 3.00
N GLY A 16 7.53 -7.27 4.25
CA GLY A 16 8.47 -8.34 4.61
C GLY A 16 9.95 -8.05 4.30
N MET A 17 10.27 -6.88 3.73
CA MET A 17 11.63 -6.42 3.44
C MET A 17 11.87 -5.00 3.94
N ALA A 18 11.40 -4.67 5.15
CA ALA A 18 11.78 -3.42 5.78
C ALA A 18 13.26 -3.44 6.16
N ASN A 19 14.09 -2.94 5.25
CA ASN A 19 15.48 -2.64 5.49
C ASN A 19 15.64 -1.14 5.78
N PRO A 20 16.66 -0.74 6.57
CA PRO A 20 17.05 0.64 6.76
C PRO A 20 17.70 1.17 5.47
N SER A 21 16.93 1.20 4.38
CA SER A 21 17.37 1.68 3.08
C SER A 21 17.45 3.22 3.12
N PRO A 22 18.29 3.85 2.29
CA PRO A 22 18.47 5.31 2.25
C PRO A 22 17.18 6.16 2.17
N PRO A 23 16.03 5.71 1.61
CA PRO A 23 14.79 6.49 1.69
C PRO A 23 14.10 6.45 3.07
N VAL A 24 14.28 5.38 3.86
CA VAL A 24 13.56 5.17 5.13
C VAL A 24 14.40 5.63 6.33
N GLY A 25 15.72 5.38 6.27
CA GLY A 25 16.65 5.68 7.35
C GLY A 25 16.74 7.17 7.72
N PRO A 26 17.02 8.09 6.78
CA PRO A 26 17.11 9.52 7.04
C PRO A 26 15.78 10.12 7.47
N ALA A 27 14.66 9.72 6.85
CA ALA A 27 13.33 10.27 7.14
C ALA A 27 12.87 9.96 8.58
N LEU A 28 13.17 8.75 9.07
CA LEU A 28 12.84 8.35 10.45
C LEU A 28 13.89 8.77 11.47
N GLY A 29 15.18 8.69 11.10
CA GLY A 29 16.30 9.06 11.96
C GLY A 29 16.31 10.55 12.30
N GLN A 30 15.96 11.44 11.35
CA GLN A 30 15.84 12.87 11.61
C GLN A 30 14.78 13.23 12.67
N ARG A 31 13.81 12.34 12.91
CA ARG A 31 12.72 12.53 13.87
C ARG A 31 12.90 11.71 15.15
N GLY A 32 14.05 11.08 15.34
CA GLY A 32 14.38 10.33 16.56
C GLY A 32 13.61 9.01 16.72
N VAL A 33 13.07 8.46 15.62
CA VAL A 33 12.35 7.17 15.65
C VAL A 33 13.35 6.02 15.57
N ASN A 34 13.14 4.98 16.37
CA ASN A 34 13.99 3.79 16.38
C ASN A 34 13.75 2.93 15.11
N ILE A 35 14.63 3.08 14.12
CA ILE A 35 14.50 2.46 12.79
C ILE A 35 14.43 0.93 12.88
N MET A 36 15.24 0.31 13.75
CA MET A 36 15.27 -1.15 13.90
C MET A 36 13.98 -1.70 14.50
N GLU A 37 13.42 -0.99 15.48
CA GLU A 37 12.16 -1.37 16.13
C GLU A 37 10.98 -1.23 15.17
N PHE A 38 10.97 -0.14 14.38
CA PHE A 38 10.01 0.04 13.30
C PHE A 38 10.11 -1.07 12.25
N CYS A 39 11.31 -1.40 11.76
CA CYS A 39 11.49 -2.46 10.76
C CYS A 39 11.01 -3.83 11.28
N LYS A 40 11.29 -4.18 12.54
CA LYS A 40 10.79 -5.42 13.16
C LYS A 40 9.28 -5.43 13.30
N ALA A 41 8.70 -4.37 13.86
CA ALA A 41 7.26 -4.28 14.06
C ALA A 41 6.49 -4.24 12.72
N PHE A 42 7.07 -3.57 11.70
CA PHE A 42 6.53 -3.55 10.36
C PHE A 42 6.61 -4.92 9.69
N ASN A 43 7.75 -5.61 9.78
CA ASN A 43 7.88 -6.97 9.22
C ASN A 43 6.89 -7.94 9.88
N ALA A 44 6.71 -7.87 11.21
CA ALA A 44 5.72 -8.69 11.92
C ALA A 44 4.27 -8.41 11.47
N LYS A 45 3.89 -7.14 11.27
CA LYS A 45 2.55 -6.79 10.75
C LYS A 45 2.38 -7.11 9.26
N THR A 46 3.45 -7.04 8.47
CA THR A 46 3.41 -7.30 7.02
C THR A 46 3.76 -8.74 6.67
N GLU A 47 4.04 -9.60 7.64
CA GLU A 47 4.28 -11.03 7.43
C GLU A 47 3.03 -11.74 6.90
N SER A 48 1.84 -11.27 7.30
CA SER A 48 0.56 -11.73 6.79
C SER A 48 0.22 -11.19 5.40
N MET A 49 0.98 -10.21 4.88
CA MET A 49 0.78 -9.65 3.55
C MET A 49 1.82 -10.21 2.57
N GLU A 50 1.48 -10.26 1.28
CA GLU A 50 2.42 -10.79 0.29
C GLU A 50 3.74 -10.00 0.25
N LYS A 51 4.84 -10.72 0.42
CA LYS A 51 6.21 -10.18 0.47
C LYS A 51 6.54 -9.44 -0.82
N GLY A 52 7.11 -8.24 -0.68
CA GLY A 52 7.58 -7.42 -1.81
C GLY A 52 6.58 -6.38 -2.34
N LEU A 53 5.33 -6.36 -1.87
CA LEU A 53 4.40 -5.28 -2.23
C LEU A 53 4.77 -3.99 -1.46
N PRO A 54 4.79 -2.82 -2.09
CA PRO A 54 5.10 -1.57 -1.42
C PRO A 54 3.86 -1.08 -0.66
N VAL A 55 3.91 -1.22 0.65
CA VAL A 55 2.84 -0.92 1.61
C VAL A 55 3.03 0.51 2.14
N PRO A 56 2.04 1.39 1.99
CA PRO A 56 2.09 2.72 2.57
C PRO A 56 1.86 2.66 4.08
N VAL A 57 2.74 3.32 4.82
CA VAL A 57 2.68 3.44 6.27
C VAL A 57 2.61 4.90 6.67
N VAL A 58 1.73 5.17 7.63
CA VAL A 58 1.65 6.46 8.30
C VAL A 58 2.18 6.29 9.71
N ILE A 59 3.28 6.97 10.01
CA ILE A 59 3.94 6.98 11.31
C ILE A 59 3.61 8.30 11.98
N THR A 60 3.01 8.21 13.16
CA THR A 60 2.72 9.35 14.03
C THR A 60 3.76 9.36 15.12
N VAL A 61 4.57 10.42 15.15
CA VAL A 61 5.60 10.64 16.17
C VAL A 61 5.01 11.55 17.25
N TYR A 62 5.15 11.14 18.51
CA TYR A 62 4.73 11.91 19.66
C TYR A 62 5.93 12.58 20.33
N SER A 63 5.66 13.64 21.10
CA SER A 63 6.69 14.46 21.77
C SER A 63 7.54 13.71 22.81
N ASP A 64 7.11 12.53 23.25
CA ASP A 64 7.85 11.63 24.16
C ASP A 64 8.82 10.69 23.41
N ARG A 65 9.05 10.93 22.10
CA ARG A 65 9.79 10.05 21.19
C ARG A 65 9.14 8.68 20.99
N SER A 66 7.92 8.48 21.49
CA SER A 66 7.15 7.30 21.12
C SER A 66 6.58 7.47 19.72
N PHE A 67 6.43 6.37 18.99
CA PHE A 67 5.85 6.37 17.67
C PHE A 67 4.71 5.35 17.61
N THR A 68 3.67 5.69 16.85
CA THR A 68 2.63 4.73 16.45
C THR A 68 2.60 4.68 14.94
N PHE A 69 2.48 3.49 14.38
CA PHE A 69 2.42 3.33 12.94
C PHE A 69 1.17 2.55 12.54
N VAL A 70 0.50 3.07 11.52
CA VAL A 70 -0.64 2.44 10.87
C VAL A 70 -0.18 1.99 9.50
N THR A 71 -0.13 0.68 9.31
CA THR A 71 0.04 0.02 8.02
C THR A 71 -1.30 0.06 7.31
N LYS A 72 -1.34 0.62 6.10
CA LYS A 72 -2.50 0.46 5.21
C LYS A 72 -2.23 -0.68 4.25
N THR A 73 -3.28 -1.30 3.72
CA THR A 73 -3.14 -2.31 2.67
C THR A 73 -2.38 -1.80 1.45
N SER A 74 -1.78 -2.76 0.74
CA SER A 74 -1.10 -2.55 -0.52
C SER A 74 -1.99 -1.77 -1.50
N PRO A 75 -1.41 -0.83 -2.29
CA PRO A 75 -2.16 -0.07 -3.27
C PRO A 75 -2.78 -1.02 -4.30
N ALA A 76 -4.04 -0.75 -4.69
CA ALA A 76 -4.73 -1.56 -5.69
C ALA A 76 -3.93 -1.62 -7.00
N ALA A 77 -3.22 -0.52 -7.32
CA ALA A 77 -2.32 -0.44 -8.45
C ALA A 77 -1.22 -1.52 -8.48
N VAL A 78 -0.70 -1.95 -7.33
CA VAL A 78 0.36 -2.97 -7.29
C VAL A 78 -0.25 -4.37 -7.42
N LEU A 79 -1.39 -4.61 -6.77
CA LEU A 79 -2.12 -5.87 -6.90
C LEU A 79 -2.59 -6.10 -8.33
N LEU A 80 -3.11 -5.04 -8.98
CA LEU A 80 -3.50 -5.07 -10.39
C LEU A 80 -2.32 -5.28 -11.33
N LYS A 81 -1.16 -4.65 -11.06
CA LYS A 81 0.07 -4.91 -11.82
C LYS A 81 0.50 -6.37 -11.73
N LYS A 82 0.37 -6.98 -10.55
CA LYS A 82 0.70 -8.39 -10.32
C LYS A 82 -0.30 -9.32 -11.03
N ALA A 83 -1.59 -9.04 -10.91
CA ALA A 83 -2.65 -9.81 -11.58
C ALA A 83 -2.51 -9.77 -13.11
N ALA A 84 -2.14 -8.61 -13.66
CA ALA A 84 -1.87 -8.42 -15.09
C ALA A 84 -0.44 -8.82 -15.52
N GLY A 85 0.44 -9.24 -14.59
CA GLY A 85 1.81 -9.64 -14.90
C GLY A 85 2.75 -8.52 -15.40
N ILE A 86 2.38 -7.24 -15.21
CA ILE A 86 3.12 -6.08 -15.73
C ILE A 86 3.97 -5.39 -14.66
N LYS A 87 5.16 -4.91 -15.05
CA LYS A 87 6.06 -4.17 -14.16
C LYS A 87 5.78 -2.66 -14.12
N SER A 88 5.33 -2.09 -15.24
CA SER A 88 4.96 -0.67 -15.37
C SER A 88 3.54 -0.52 -15.89
N GLY A 89 2.82 0.47 -15.38
CA GLY A 89 1.52 0.86 -15.94
C GLY A 89 1.70 1.58 -17.27
N SER A 90 0.61 1.76 -18.01
CA SER A 90 0.63 2.51 -19.26
C SER A 90 0.98 3.98 -19.03
N GLY A 91 1.91 4.51 -19.82
CA GLY A 91 2.16 5.96 -19.87
C GLY A 91 1.03 6.74 -20.53
N ARG A 92 0.15 6.05 -21.28
CA ARG A 92 -1.04 6.61 -21.93
C ARG A 92 -2.24 5.68 -21.69
N PRO A 93 -2.89 5.75 -20.53
CA PRO A 93 -3.95 4.83 -20.12
C PRO A 93 -5.09 4.68 -21.13
N ASN A 94 -5.39 5.75 -21.87
CA ASN A 94 -6.49 5.79 -22.84
C ASN A 94 -6.12 5.22 -24.22
N THR A 95 -4.83 5.10 -24.55
CA THR A 95 -4.36 4.75 -25.91
C THR A 95 -3.59 3.43 -25.92
N GLU A 96 -2.76 3.19 -24.92
CA GLU A 96 -1.94 1.98 -24.80
C GLU A 96 -2.47 1.12 -23.66
N LYS A 97 -3.13 0.02 -24.02
CA LYS A 97 -3.61 -0.97 -23.07
C LYS A 97 -2.47 -1.95 -22.78
N VAL A 98 -2.06 -2.02 -21.52
CA VAL A 98 -0.86 -2.78 -21.10
C VAL A 98 -1.18 -4.16 -20.53
N GLY A 99 -2.46 -4.52 -20.40
CA GLY A 99 -2.88 -5.84 -19.94
C GLY A 99 -4.38 -5.93 -19.75
N THR A 100 -4.86 -7.14 -19.50
CA THR A 100 -6.25 -7.44 -19.12
C THR A 100 -6.29 -7.97 -17.69
N VAL A 101 -7.38 -7.67 -16.98
CA VAL A 101 -7.70 -8.24 -15.67
C VAL A 101 -9.15 -8.73 -15.70
N THR A 102 -9.41 -9.89 -15.12
CA THR A 102 -10.74 -10.50 -15.09
C THR A 102 -11.54 -10.02 -13.87
N ASP A 103 -12.87 -10.09 -13.94
CA ASP A 103 -13.73 -9.73 -12.78
C ASP A 103 -13.42 -10.59 -11.54
N ALA A 104 -13.06 -11.87 -11.75
CA ALA A 104 -12.65 -12.77 -10.68
C ALA A 104 -11.41 -12.26 -9.93
N GLN A 105 -10.38 -11.79 -10.65
CA GLN A 105 -9.19 -11.20 -10.04
C GLN A 105 -9.52 -9.89 -9.31
N ILE A 106 -10.42 -9.07 -9.85
CA ILE A 106 -10.88 -7.86 -9.19
C ILE A 106 -11.62 -8.18 -7.90
N GLN A 107 -12.41 -9.25 -7.89
CA GLN A 107 -13.12 -9.72 -6.70
C GLN A 107 -12.14 -10.16 -5.61
N GLU A 108 -11.17 -11.01 -5.93
CA GLU A 108 -10.16 -11.47 -4.97
C GLU A 108 -9.37 -10.29 -4.39
N ILE A 109 -8.99 -9.32 -5.25
CA ILE A 109 -8.31 -8.10 -4.81
C ILE A 109 -9.21 -7.22 -3.93
N ALA A 110 -10.52 -7.16 -4.23
CA ALA A 110 -11.50 -6.42 -3.44
C ALA A 110 -11.67 -7.03 -2.05
N GLU A 111 -11.80 -8.36 -1.96
CA GLU A 111 -11.94 -9.09 -0.70
C GLU A 111 -10.67 -8.98 0.15
N ALA A 112 -9.49 -9.15 -0.45
CA ALA A 112 -8.21 -8.98 0.23
C ALA A 112 -8.00 -7.54 0.75
N LYS A 113 -8.61 -6.55 0.09
CA LYS A 113 -8.52 -5.13 0.46
C LYS A 113 -9.72 -4.63 1.28
N ALA A 114 -10.73 -5.46 1.51
CA ALA A 114 -11.99 -5.05 2.11
C ALA A 114 -11.82 -4.44 3.52
N ALA A 115 -10.83 -4.92 4.28
CA ALA A 115 -10.55 -4.42 5.63
C ALA A 115 -10.09 -2.94 5.69
N ASP A 116 -9.57 -2.40 4.59
CA ASP A 116 -8.97 -1.05 4.53
C ASP A 116 -9.67 -0.13 3.52
N MET A 117 -10.65 -0.65 2.78
CA MET A 117 -11.36 0.14 1.80
C MET A 117 -12.65 0.69 2.37
N THR A 118 -12.90 1.96 2.09
CA THR A 118 -14.14 2.65 2.47
C THR A 118 -15.23 2.34 1.43
N GLY A 119 -15.63 1.08 1.34
CA GLY A 119 -16.75 0.62 0.51
C GLY A 119 -17.84 0.04 1.39
N ALA A 120 -19.05 0.60 1.33
CA ALA A 120 -20.19 0.04 2.03
C ALA A 120 -20.57 -1.37 1.51
N ASP A 121 -20.33 -1.62 0.21
CA ASP A 121 -20.70 -2.85 -0.50
C ASP A 121 -19.54 -3.40 -1.34
N ILE A 122 -19.45 -4.72 -1.48
CA ILE A 122 -18.43 -5.44 -2.28
C ILE A 122 -18.47 -4.97 -3.75
N GLU A 123 -19.62 -4.62 -4.30
CA GLU A 123 -19.71 -4.08 -5.67
C GLU A 123 -19.07 -2.70 -5.81
N ALA A 124 -19.24 -1.82 -4.82
CA ALA A 124 -18.59 -0.51 -4.81
C ALA A 124 -17.06 -0.67 -4.70
N MET A 125 -16.62 -1.71 -3.99
CA MET A 125 -15.23 -2.09 -3.91
C MET A 125 -14.66 -2.55 -5.25
N LYS A 126 -15.37 -3.46 -5.94
CA LYS A 126 -15.02 -3.89 -7.30
C LYS A 126 -14.95 -2.71 -8.27
N ARG A 127 -15.94 -1.80 -8.24
CA ARG A 127 -15.95 -0.59 -9.11
C ARG A 127 -14.75 0.32 -8.86
N SER A 128 -14.34 0.49 -7.61
CA SER A 128 -13.18 1.32 -7.26
C SER A 128 -11.88 0.72 -7.79
N ILE A 129 -11.74 -0.61 -7.71
CA ILE A 129 -10.58 -1.33 -8.25
C ILE A 129 -10.61 -1.33 -9.78
N ALA A 130 -11.76 -1.54 -10.40
CA ALA A 130 -11.94 -1.45 -11.85
C ALA A 130 -11.61 -0.04 -12.38
N GLY A 131 -11.99 1.02 -11.65
CA GLY A 131 -11.60 2.40 -11.96
C GLY A 131 -10.09 2.59 -11.92
N THR A 132 -9.44 2.05 -10.90
CA THR A 132 -7.97 2.07 -10.78
C THR A 132 -7.29 1.32 -11.93
N ALA A 133 -7.83 0.16 -12.33
CA ALA A 133 -7.33 -0.62 -13.47
C ALA A 133 -7.41 0.18 -14.77
N ARG A 134 -8.54 0.84 -15.05
CA ARG A 134 -8.71 1.70 -16.22
C ARG A 134 -7.73 2.88 -16.23
N SER A 135 -7.53 3.53 -15.09
CA SER A 135 -6.55 4.63 -14.96
C SER A 135 -5.10 4.19 -15.19
N MET A 136 -4.82 2.89 -15.15
CA MET A 136 -3.49 2.32 -15.42
C MET A 136 -3.34 1.77 -16.85
N GLY A 137 -4.40 1.83 -17.66
CA GLY A 137 -4.45 1.23 -18.99
C GLY A 137 -4.65 -0.28 -18.97
N LEU A 138 -5.25 -0.83 -17.90
CA LEU A 138 -5.69 -2.22 -17.88
C LEU A 138 -7.13 -2.32 -18.38
N VAL A 139 -7.39 -3.30 -19.24
CA VAL A 139 -8.73 -3.65 -19.69
C VAL A 139 -9.35 -4.56 -18.65
N VAL A 140 -10.49 -4.16 -18.11
CA VAL A 140 -11.30 -5.02 -17.27
C VAL A 140 -12.20 -5.82 -18.20
N GLU A 141 -11.95 -7.13 -18.31
CA GLU A 141 -12.86 -8.07 -18.97
C GLU A 141 -13.81 -8.64 -17.93
N GLY A 142 -15.10 -8.36 -18.12
CA GLY A 142 -16.20 -8.83 -17.27
C GLY A 142 -17.00 -9.90 -17.97
#